data_AF-A0A176EV10-F1
#
_entry.id   AF-A0A176EV10-F1
#
_cell.length_a   1.000
_cell.length_b   1.000
_cell.length_c   1.000
_cell.angle_alpha   90.00
_cell.angle_beta   90.00
_cell.angle_gamma   90.00
#
_symmetry.space_group_name_H-M   'P 1'
#
loop_
_entity.id
_entity.type
_entity.pdbx_description
1 polymer ?
#
loop_
_entity_poly.entity_id
_entity_poly.type
_entity_poly.pdbx_seq_one_letter_code
_entity_poly.pdbx_strand_id
1 'polypeptide(L)' 'TVEIYKADIDPGWILEVINEFGTSTVFDDPFIADGLAWKQFEKTLNEEGVTAFYNKKEKRQLFH' A
#
# COMPACT_ATOMS: atom_id res chain seq x y z
N THR A 1 -7.01 -4.04 3.76
CA THR A 1 -6.85 -3.04 4.84
C THR A 1 -5.71 -2.12 4.49
N VAL A 2 -5.80 -0.83 4.84
CA VAL A 2 -4.71 0.14 4.68
C VAL A 2 -4.28 0.56 6.08
N GLU A 3 -3.00 0.49 6.36
CA GLU A 3 -2.39 0.84 7.63
C GLU A 3 -1.38 1.97 7.42
N ILE A 4 -1.44 2.97 8.29
CA ILE A 4 -0.50 4.10 8.30
C ILE A 4 0.02 4.22 9.72
N TYR A 5 1.32 3.99 9.88
CA TYR A 5 1.97 3.95 11.19
C TYR A 5 3.35 4.59 11.12
N LYS A 6 3.97 4.84 12.28
CA LYS A 6 5.35 5.31 12.36
C LYS A 6 6.26 4.16 12.76
N ALA A 7 7.42 4.04 12.14
CA ALA A 7 8.44 3.11 12.60
C ALA A 7 9.11 3.65 13.87
N ASP A 8 9.58 2.75 14.72
CA ASP A 8 10.36 3.12 15.91
C ASP A 8 11.72 3.74 15.55
N ILE A 9 12.20 3.47 14.34
CA ILE A 9 13.56 3.80 13.88
C ILE A 9 13.57 5.09 13.02
N ASP A 10 12.44 5.44 12.39
CA ASP A 10 12.31 6.59 11.49
C ASP A 10 11.10 7.44 11.91
N PRO A 11 11.23 8.77 12.08
CA PRO A 11 10.11 9.64 12.43
C PRO A 11 9.03 9.75 11.34
N GLY A 12 9.27 9.22 10.14
CA GLY A 12 8.36 9.19 9.02
C GLY A 12 7.20 8.21 9.18
N TRP A 13 6.14 8.49 8.43
CA TRP A 13 4.96 7.67 8.31
C TRP A 13 5.17 6.62 7.23
N ILE A 14 4.87 5.36 7.53
CA ILE A 14 4.92 4.24 6.60
C ILE A 14 3.49 3.94 6.15
N LEU A 15 3.35 3.68 4.85
CA LEU A 15 2.12 3.18 4.25
C LEU A 15 2.26 1.67 4.04
N GLU A 16 1.34 0.90 4.62
CA GLU A 16 1.22 -0.53 4.41
C GLU A 16 -0.18 -0.87 3.90
N VAL A 17 -0.25 -1.64 2.81
CA VAL A 17 -1.52 -2.05 2.21
C VAL A 17 -1.60 -3.57 2.21
N ILE A 18 -2.54 -4.10 2.98
CA ILE A 18 -2.83 -5.53 3.06
C ILE A 18 -4.00 -5.84 2.14
N ASN A 19 -3.78 -6.65 1.12
CA ASN A 19 -4.85 -7.05 0.20
C ASN A 19 -5.72 -8.18 0.79
N GLU A 20 -6.77 -8.58 0.07
CA GLU A 20 -7.71 -9.63 0.52
C GLU A 20 -7.05 -11.02 0.69
N PHE A 21 -5.93 -11.26 0.02
CA PHE A 21 -5.16 -12.50 0.12
C PHE A 21 -4.18 -12.48 1.31
N GLY A 22 -4.14 -11.39 2.09
CA GLY A 22 -3.19 -11.20 3.18
C GLY A 22 -1.78 -10.83 2.73
N THR A 23 -1.60 -10.47 1.46
CA THR A 23 -0.32 -9.94 0.98
C THR A 23 -0.18 -8.49 1.41
N SER A 24 0.88 -8.20 2.15
CA SER A 24 1.27 -6.85 2.54
C SER A 24 2.15 -6.20 1.47
N THR A 25 1.80 -4.98 1.10
CA THR A 25 2.59 -4.07 0.26
C THR A 25 3.00 -2.89 1.11
N VAL A 26 4.26 -2.87 1.55
CA VAL A 26 4.85 -1.76 2.30
C VAL A 26 5.53 -0.81 1.32
N PHE A 27 5.31 0.49 1.51
CA PHE A 27 6.04 1.52 0.78
C PHE A 27 7.34 1.83 1.53
N ASP A 28 8.46 1.67 0.84
CA ASP A 28 9.80 1.81 1.42
C ASP A 28 10.13 3.27 1.83
N ASP A 29 9.55 4.25 1.15
CA ASP A 29 9.82 5.67 1.41
C ASP A 29 8.91 6.21 2.54
N PRO A 30 9.48 6.70 3.66
CA PRO A 30 8.71 7.30 4.73
C PRO A 30 8.11 8.65 4.30
N PHE A 31 6.85 8.88 4.66
CA PHE A 31 6.14 10.14 4.42
C PHE A 31 6.29 11.10 5.60
N ILE A 32 6.31 12.39 5.32
CA ILE A 32 6.41 13.44 6.35
C ILE A 32 5.09 13.56 7.14
N ALA A 33 3.95 13.18 6.53
CA ALA A 33 2.63 13.22 7.13
C ALA A 33 1.80 11.99 6.72
N ASP A 34 0.90 11.56 7.60
CA ASP A 34 -0.10 10.52 7.36
C ASP A 34 -1.00 10.84 6.16
N GLY A 35 -1.40 12.11 6.00
CA GLY A 35 -2.18 12.55 4.85
C GLY A 35 -1.44 12.40 3.51
N LEU A 36 -0.10 12.47 3.52
CA LEU A 36 0.71 12.22 2.32
C LEU A 36 0.78 10.73 1.99
N ALA A 37 0.89 9.87 3.02
CA ALA A 37 0.80 8.43 2.87
C ALA A 37 -0.56 8.02 2.27
N TRP A 38 -1.66 8.57 2.79
CA TRP A 38 -2.99 8.31 2.24
C TRP A 38 -3.11 8.78 0.78
N LYS A 39 -2.61 9.98 0.47
CA LYS A 39 -2.63 10.50 -0.90
C LYS A 39 -1.83 9.64 -1.87
N GLN A 40 -0.73 9.04 -1.42
CA GLN A 40 0.03 8.09 -2.23
C GLN A 40 -0.79 6.82 -2.51
N PHE A 41 -1.49 6.28 -1.50
CA PHE A 41 -2.41 5.17 -1.69
C PHE A 41 -3.49 5.50 -2.74
N GLU A 42 -4.16 6.64 -2.59
CA GLU A 42 -5.19 7.09 -3.55
C GLU A 42 -4.63 7.28 -4.96
N LYS A 43 -3.41 7.83 -5.07
CA LYS A 43 -2.74 8.02 -6.35
C LYS A 43 -2.49 6.68 -7.03
N THR A 44 -1.89 5.72 -6.33
CA THR A 44 -1.64 4.38 -6.86
C THR A 44 -2.95 3.68 -7.25
N LEU A 45 -3.99 3.83 -6.42
CA LEU A 45 -5.31 3.27 -6.72
C LEU A 45 -5.93 3.88 -7.99
N ASN A 46 -5.77 5.19 -8.20
CA ASN A 46 -6.31 5.87 -9.38
C ASN A 46 -5.50 5.60 -10.66
N GLU A 47 -4.17 5.50 -10.56
CA GLU A 47 -3.28 5.31 -11.72
C GLU A 47 -3.18 3.84 -12.16
N GLU A 48 -3.09 2.91 -11.20
CA GLU A 48 -2.84 1.48 -11.45
C GLU A 48 -4.01 0.57 -11.07
N GLY A 49 -5.05 1.13 -10.43
CA GLY A 49 -6.19 0.37 -9.93
C GLY A 49 -5.85 -0.42 -8.66
N VAL A 50 -6.87 -1.11 -8.14
CA VAL A 50 -6.70 -2.03 -7.00
C VAL A 50 -5.67 -3.13 -7.30
N THR A 51 -5.50 -3.48 -8.58
CA THR A 51 -4.52 -4.46 -9.06
C THR A 51 -3.08 -4.11 -8.71
N ALA A 52 -2.74 -2.85 -8.42
CA ALA A 52 -1.40 -2.45 -8.00
C ALA A 52 -0.92 -3.23 -6.76
N PHE A 53 -1.84 -3.53 -5.84
CA PHE A 53 -1.57 -4.19 -4.56
C PHE A 53 -1.66 -5.72 -4.64
N TYR A 54 -1.76 -6.29 -5.83
CA TYR A 54 -1.79 -7.75 -6.03
C TYR A 54 -0.53 -8.24 -6.71
N ASN A 55 -0.04 -9.40 -6.26
CA ASN A 55 1.06 -10.07 -6.91
C ASN A 55 0.61 -10.79 -8.21
N LYS A 56 1.57 -11.26 -9.01
CA LYS A 56 1.27 -11.94 -10.28
C LYS A 56 0.38 -13.18 -10.11
N LYS A 57 0.47 -13.88 -8.99
CA LYS A 57 -0.32 -15.10 -8.71
C LYS A 57 -1.76 -14.76 -8.35
N GLU A 58 -1.98 -13.69 -7.60
CA GLU A 58 -3.29 -13.20 -7.20
C GLU A 58 -4.03 -12.56 -8.37
N LYS A 59 -3.35 -11.75 -9.18
CA LYS A 59 -3.90 -11.23 -10.44
C LYS A 59 -4.44 -12.37 -11.30
N ARG A 60 -3.67 -13.46 -11.46
CA ARG A 60 -4.12 -14.64 -12.22
C ARG A 60 -5.34 -15.33 -11.61
N GLN A 61 -5.55 -15.29 -10.30
CA GLN A 61 -6.74 -15.85 -9.65
C GLN A 61 -7.98 -14.97 -9.83
N LEU A 62 -7.82 -13.65 -9.94
CA LEU A 62 -8.93 -12.71 -10.14
C LEU A 62 -9.46 -12.68 -11.58
N PHE A 63 -8.61 -13.02 -12.57
CA PHE A 63 -8.96 -13.00 -14.00
C PHE A 63 -9.19 -14.40 -14.59
N HIS A 64 -9.37 -15.42 -13.76
CA HIS A 64 -9.74 -16.79 -14.17
C HIS A 64 -11.19 -17.06 -13.80
#